data_AF-B7RPP0-F1
#
_entry.id   AF-B7RPP0-F1
#
_cell.length_a   1.000
_cell.length_b   1.000
_cell.length_c   1.000
_cell.angle_alpha   90.00
_cell.angle_beta   90.00
_cell.angle_gamma   90.00
#
_symmetry.space_group_name_H-M   'P 1'
#
loop_
_entity.id
_entity.type
_entity.pdbx_description
1 polymer ?
#
loop_
_entity_poly.entity_id
_entity_poly.type
_entity_poly.pdbx_seq_one_letter_code
_entity_poly.pdbx_strand_id
1 'polypeptide(L)'
;MLDAPCSATGTIRRHPDLPHAKDGSEFGELIELQAELIDHAWSLLNPGGRLVFCTCSLLPDEGEVQVDEALERHSDMSVDQSALSVPGIDPSWISSEGGLRLRPDYWADLGGMDGFYIACLRKAD
;
A
#
# COMPACT_ATOMS: atom_id res chain seq x y z
N MET A 1 -4.30 -11.75 -1.85
CA MET A 1 -4.23 -10.32 -2.23
C MET A 1 -5.24 -9.58 -1.37
N LEU A 2 -4.83 -8.48 -0.77
CA LEU A 2 -5.62 -7.59 0.06
C LEU A 2 -5.59 -6.19 -0.58
N ASP A 3 -6.67 -5.85 -1.26
CA ASP A 3 -6.95 -4.47 -1.69
C ASP A 3 -7.80 -3.83 -0.59
N ALA A 4 -7.17 -3.05 0.28
CA ALA A 4 -7.79 -2.64 1.53
C ALA A 4 -8.63 -1.36 1.34
N PRO A 5 -9.76 -1.23 2.06
CA PRO A 5 -10.52 0.02 2.08
C PRO A 5 -9.64 1.16 2.61
N CYS A 6 -9.65 2.31 1.93
CA CYS A 6 -8.78 3.44 2.26
C CYS A 6 -9.43 4.79 1.94
N SER A 7 -8.72 5.88 2.24
CA SER A 7 -9.15 7.25 1.98
C SER A 7 -9.35 7.57 0.49
N ALA A 8 -8.82 6.75 -0.43
CA ALA A 8 -8.85 6.94 -1.88
C ALA A 8 -8.19 8.26 -2.37
N THR A 9 -7.35 8.87 -1.53
CA THR A 9 -6.65 10.14 -1.83
C THR A 9 -5.74 10.07 -3.06
N GLY A 10 -5.29 8.87 -3.46
CA GLY A 10 -4.53 8.64 -4.69
C GLY A 10 -5.35 8.77 -5.97
N THR A 11 -6.67 8.81 -5.89
CA THR A 11 -7.56 8.94 -7.06
C THR A 11 -7.96 10.40 -7.35
N ILE A 12 -7.36 11.37 -6.66
CA ILE A 12 -7.66 12.82 -6.76
C ILE A 12 -7.65 13.36 -8.20
N ARG A 13 -6.82 12.78 -9.08
CA ARG A 13 -6.75 13.15 -10.50
C ARG A 13 -8.07 12.88 -11.24
N ARG A 14 -8.75 11.77 -10.90
CA ARG A 14 -10.04 11.37 -11.47
C ARG A 14 -11.22 11.94 -10.69
N HIS A 15 -11.01 12.27 -9.42
CA HIS A 15 -12.03 12.78 -8.48
C HIS A 15 -11.50 14.04 -7.76
N PRO A 16 -11.44 15.19 -8.44
CA PRO A 16 -10.85 16.42 -7.90
C PRO A 16 -11.64 17.03 -6.74
N ASP A 17 -12.86 16.55 -6.51
CA ASP A 17 -13.73 16.90 -5.39
C ASP A 17 -13.38 16.20 -4.07
N LEU A 18 -12.60 15.10 -4.11
CA LEU A 18 -12.23 14.33 -2.91
C LEU A 18 -11.65 15.17 -1.75
N PRO A 19 -10.75 16.14 -1.97
CA PRO A 19 -10.21 16.96 -0.89
C PRO A 19 -11.25 17.82 -0.17
N HIS A 20 -12.38 18.10 -0.85
CA HIS A 20 -13.49 18.86 -0.28
C HIS A 20 -14.56 17.96 0.34
N ALA A 21 -14.67 16.72 -0.16
CA ALA A 21 -15.63 15.74 0.31
C ALA A 21 -15.21 15.03 1.61
N LYS A 22 -13.90 15.01 1.92
CA LYS A 22 -13.36 14.34 3.11
C LYS A 22 -12.69 15.33 4.05
N ASP A 23 -13.17 15.39 5.29
CA ASP A 23 -12.57 16.18 6.37
C ASP A 23 -11.52 15.41 7.19
N GLY A 24 -11.31 14.13 6.85
CA GLY A 24 -10.33 13.24 7.48
C GLY A 24 -10.81 12.56 8.76
N SER A 25 -12.03 12.82 9.21
CA SER A 25 -12.59 12.21 10.44
C SER A 25 -12.65 10.68 10.40
N GLU A 26 -12.87 10.09 9.22
CA GLU A 26 -12.96 8.64 9.01
C GLU A 26 -11.61 7.95 8.80
N PHE A 27 -10.49 8.69 8.70
CA PHE A 27 -9.20 8.08 8.35
C PHE A 27 -8.67 7.16 9.46
N GLY A 28 -8.87 7.52 10.73
CA GLY A 28 -8.43 6.69 11.84
C GLY A 28 -9.06 5.30 11.84
N GLU A 29 -10.39 5.22 11.63
CA GLU A 29 -11.12 3.95 11.56
C GLU A 29 -10.67 3.10 10.35
N LEU A 30 -10.37 3.74 9.22
CA LEU A 30 -9.85 3.04 8.03
C LEU A 30 -8.45 2.47 8.27
N ILE A 31 -7.56 3.23 8.90
CA ILE A 31 -6.19 2.81 9.24
C ILE A 31 -6.23 1.61 10.20
N GLU A 32 -7.08 1.66 11.23
CA GLU A 32 -7.25 0.55 12.18
C GLU A 32 -7.78 -0.70 11.47
N LEU A 33 -8.82 -0.55 10.64
CA LEU A 33 -9.38 -1.65 9.86
C LEU A 33 -8.35 -2.27 8.90
N GLN A 34 -7.50 -1.45 8.26
CA GLN A 34 -6.43 -1.95 7.39
C GLN A 34 -5.45 -2.84 8.16
N ALA A 35 -5.03 -2.43 9.36
CA ALA A 35 -4.13 -3.22 10.21
C ALA A 35 -4.76 -4.56 10.59
N GLU A 36 -6.03 -4.57 11.00
CA GLU A 36 -6.79 -5.79 11.31
C GLU A 36 -6.88 -6.73 10.09
N LEU A 37 -7.12 -6.17 8.90
CA LEU A 37 -7.21 -6.93 7.66
C LEU A 37 -5.86 -7.53 7.25
N ILE A 38 -4.76 -6.80 7.43
CA ILE A 38 -3.40 -7.31 7.20
C ILE A 38 -3.14 -8.50 8.12
N ASP A 39 -3.37 -8.34 9.42
CA ASP A 39 -3.12 -9.37 10.42
C ASP A 39 -3.99 -10.62 10.16
N HIS A 40 -5.26 -10.43 9.83
CA HIS A 40 -6.15 -11.53 9.48
C HIS A 40 -5.69 -12.24 8.20
N ALA A 41 -5.39 -11.50 7.13
CA ALA A 41 -4.90 -12.07 5.87
C ALA A 41 -3.59 -12.84 6.07
N TRP A 42 -2.71 -12.35 6.94
CA TRP A 42 -1.45 -13.00 7.29
C TRP A 42 -1.65 -14.35 8.00
N SER A 43 -2.63 -14.41 8.90
CA SER A 43 -2.98 -15.64 9.62
C SER A 43 -3.45 -16.78 8.71
N LEU A 44 -3.99 -16.44 7.53
CA LEU A 44 -4.51 -17.39 6.55
C LEU A 44 -3.43 -17.93 5.59
N LEU A 45 -2.24 -17.33 5.59
CA LEU A 45 -1.14 -17.78 4.74
C LEU A 45 -0.47 -19.04 5.29
N ASN A 46 -0.26 -20.01 4.40
CA ASN A 46 0.68 -21.09 4.61
C ASN A 46 2.12 -20.53 4.71
N PRO A 47 3.04 -21.24 5.38
CA PRO A 47 4.47 -20.94 5.32
C PRO A 47 4.97 -20.82 3.87
N GLY A 48 5.89 -19.88 3.63
CA GLY A 48 6.37 -19.50 2.30
C GLY A 48 5.36 -18.73 1.43
N GLY A 49 4.14 -18.51 1.93
CA GLY A 49 3.07 -17.80 1.23
C GLY A 49 3.35 -16.31 1.02
N ARG A 50 2.60 -15.71 0.08
CA ARG A 50 2.70 -14.28 -0.24
C ARG A 50 1.36 -13.56 -0.05
N LEU A 51 1.42 -12.36 0.50
CA LEU A 51 0.32 -11.41 0.58
C LEU A 51 0.71 -10.13 -0.14
N VAL A 52 -0.03 -9.77 -1.19
CA VAL A 52 0.05 -8.42 -1.75
C VAL A 52 -0.96 -7.56 -1.00
N PHE A 53 -0.47 -6.52 -0.32
CA PHE A 53 -1.27 -5.45 0.27
C PHE A 53 -1.22 -4.22 -0.65
N CYS A 54 -2.36 -3.60 -0.91
CA CYS A 54 -2.41 -2.35 -1.65
C CYS A 54 -3.54 -1.43 -1.19
N THR A 55 -3.34 -0.13 -1.39
CA THR A 55 -4.33 0.93 -1.19
C THR A 55 -4.23 1.96 -2.31
N CYS A 56 -5.35 2.58 -2.68
CA CYS A 56 -5.40 3.72 -3.60
C CYS A 56 -5.26 5.07 -2.87
N SER A 57 -4.41 5.11 -1.85
CA SER A 57 -4.19 6.26 -0.98
C SER A 57 -2.83 6.91 -1.25
N LEU A 58 -2.68 8.20 -0.91
CA LEU A 58 -1.42 8.92 -0.82
C LEU A 58 -0.97 9.15 0.64
N LEU A 59 -1.77 8.73 1.62
CA LEU A 59 -1.41 8.84 3.03
C LEU A 59 -0.39 7.75 3.40
N PRO A 60 0.73 8.10 4.05
CA PRO A 60 1.68 7.11 4.55
C PRO A 60 1.06 6.14 5.57
N ASP A 61 0.13 6.64 6.40
CA ASP A 61 -0.61 5.84 7.40
C ASP A 61 -1.50 4.76 6.78
N GLU A 62 -1.80 4.85 5.49
CA GLU A 62 -2.53 3.83 4.73
C GLU A 62 -1.61 3.05 3.76
N GLY A 63 -0.29 3.16 3.93
CA GLY A 63 0.70 2.58 3.03
C GLY A 63 1.97 2.11 3.76
N GLU A 64 3.04 2.90 3.72
CA GLU A 64 4.34 2.57 4.29
C GLU A 64 4.23 2.21 5.78
N VAL A 65 3.52 3.04 6.55
CA VAL A 65 3.37 2.85 8.01
C VAL A 65 2.65 1.53 8.33
N GLN A 66 1.63 1.15 7.55
CA GLN A 66 0.94 -0.14 7.71
C GLN A 66 1.90 -1.31 7.57
N VAL A 67 2.84 -1.23 6.62
CA VAL A 67 3.82 -2.28 6.37
C VAL A 67 4.90 -2.28 7.44
N ASP A 68 5.43 -1.12 7.81
CA ASP A 68 6.40 -1.02 8.90
C ASP A 68 5.86 -1.62 10.20
N GLU A 69 4.65 -1.24 10.61
CA GLU A 69 4.04 -1.77 11.83
C GLU A 69 3.70 -3.27 11.70
N ALA A 70 3.28 -3.74 10.52
CA ALA A 70 3.03 -5.17 10.30
C ALA A 70 4.32 -6.00 10.40
N LEU A 71 5.46 -5.48 9.92
CA LEU A 71 6.78 -6.11 10.05
C LEU A 71 7.21 -6.18 11.54
N GLU A 72 6.85 -5.18 12.34
CA GLU A 72 7.09 -5.21 13.79
C GLU A 72 6.19 -6.24 14.51
N ARG A 73 4.91 -6.35 14.11
CA ARG A 73 3.94 -7.30 14.71
C ARG A 73 4.21 -8.75 14.34
N HIS A 74 4.74 -9.02 13.14
CA HIS A 74 4.92 -10.38 12.60
C HIS A 74 6.39 -10.65 12.28
N SER A 75 7.11 -11.29 13.21
CA SER A 75 8.54 -11.59 13.03
C SER A 75 8.86 -12.56 11.89
N ASP A 76 7.85 -13.26 11.36
CA ASP A 76 7.96 -14.16 10.21
C ASP A 76 7.59 -13.48 8.87
N MET A 77 7.34 -12.16 8.89
CA MET A 77 7.02 -11.34 7.74
C MET A 77 8.25 -10.64 7.19
N SER A 78 8.34 -10.58 5.86
CA SER A 78 9.38 -9.82 5.14
C SER A 78 8.80 -9.23 3.85
N VAL A 79 9.39 -8.15 3.35
CA VAL A 79 9.00 -7.57 2.06
C VAL A 79 9.74 -8.27 0.91
N ASP A 80 9.00 -8.84 -0.04
CA ASP A 80 9.53 -9.48 -1.24
C ASP A 80 9.69 -8.46 -2.38
N GLN A 81 10.81 -7.73 -2.37
CA GLN A 81 11.15 -6.76 -3.40
C GLN A 81 11.33 -7.40 -4.79
N SER A 82 11.56 -8.71 -4.89
CA SER A 82 11.68 -9.37 -6.19
C SER A 82 10.37 -9.31 -6.98
N ALA A 83 9.23 -9.19 -6.28
CA ALA A 83 7.93 -9.00 -6.90
C ALA A 83 7.80 -7.64 -7.63
N LEU A 84 8.64 -6.66 -7.30
CA LEU A 84 8.65 -5.32 -7.93
C LEU A 84 9.61 -5.23 -9.12
N SER A 85 10.40 -6.28 -9.39
CA SER A 85 11.35 -6.33 -10.51
C SER A 85 10.64 -6.55 -11.85
N VAL A 86 9.76 -5.63 -12.23
CA VAL A 86 8.97 -5.65 -13.46
C VAL A 86 9.31 -4.42 -14.34
N PRO A 87 9.27 -4.54 -15.68
CA PRO A 87 9.52 -3.42 -16.56
C PRO A 87 8.56 -2.24 -16.30
N GLY A 88 9.09 -1.02 -16.31
CA GLY A 88 8.30 0.21 -16.16
C GLY A 88 8.19 0.74 -14.74
N ILE A 89 8.69 0.02 -13.73
CA ILE A 89 8.85 0.54 -12.36
C ILE A 89 10.21 1.22 -12.26
N ASP A 90 10.22 2.51 -11.95
CA ASP A 90 11.44 3.23 -11.60
C ASP A 90 11.86 2.82 -10.17
N PRO A 91 13.11 2.41 -9.93
CA PRO A 91 13.59 2.05 -8.60
C PRO A 91 13.42 3.17 -7.55
N SER A 92 13.36 4.44 -7.97
CA SER A 92 13.11 5.58 -7.08
C SER A 92 11.69 5.63 -6.52
N TRP A 93 10.78 4.81 -7.03
CA TRP A 93 9.41 4.68 -6.52
C TRP A 93 9.28 3.64 -5.41
N ILE A 94 10.36 2.89 -5.14
CA ILE A 94 10.42 1.91 -4.07
C ILE A 94 10.74 2.65 -2.77
N SER A 95 9.87 2.50 -1.78
CA SER A 95 10.01 3.08 -0.44
C SER A 95 11.06 2.33 0.39
N SER A 96 11.48 2.91 1.52
CA SER A 96 12.60 2.41 2.31
C SER A 96 12.42 0.99 2.85
N GLU A 97 11.19 0.65 3.20
CA GLU A 97 10.76 -0.67 3.68
C GLU A 97 10.60 -1.69 2.53
N GLY A 98 10.63 -1.22 1.28
CA GLY A 98 10.59 -2.06 0.07
C GLY A 98 9.24 -2.12 -0.62
N GLY A 99 8.26 -1.33 -0.19
CA GLY A 99 7.00 -1.12 -0.89
C GLY A 99 7.16 -0.29 -2.17
N LEU A 100 6.10 -0.18 -2.95
CA LEU A 100 6.02 0.63 -4.16
C LEU A 100 5.00 1.75 -3.95
N ARG A 101 5.47 2.99 -4.02
CA ARG A 101 4.65 4.20 -3.93
C ARG A 101 4.51 4.84 -5.30
N LEU A 102 3.31 4.77 -5.88
CA LEU A 102 2.94 5.50 -7.08
C LEU A 102 2.38 6.87 -6.71
N ARG A 103 2.69 7.88 -7.53
CA ARG A 103 2.18 9.25 -7.36
C ARG A 103 1.61 9.81 -8.66
N PRO A 104 0.64 10.73 -8.59
CA PRO A 104 0.04 11.31 -9.78
C PRO A 104 1.00 12.10 -10.69
N ASP A 105 2.13 12.58 -10.18
CA ASP A 105 3.17 13.27 -10.95
C ASP A 105 4.03 12.33 -11.80
N TYR A 106 3.99 11.03 -11.54
CA TYR A 106 4.73 10.06 -12.34
C TYR A 106 4.13 9.90 -13.73
N TRP A 107 5.01 9.61 -14.70
CA TRP A 107 4.64 9.53 -16.12
C TRP A 107 3.90 10.77 -16.64
N ALA A 108 4.29 11.97 -16.21
CA ALA A 108 3.69 13.22 -16.63
C ALA A 108 3.56 13.34 -18.17
N ASP A 109 4.59 12.94 -18.92
CA ASP A 109 4.59 12.97 -20.40
C ASP A 109 3.64 11.95 -21.05
N LEU A 110 3.21 10.91 -20.32
CA LEU A 110 2.19 9.95 -20.74
C LEU A 110 0.80 10.29 -20.17
N GLY A 111 0.67 11.49 -19.63
CA GLY A 111 -0.58 11.99 -19.07
C GLY A 111 -0.72 11.77 -17.57
N GLY A 112 0.27 11.25 -16.84
CA GLY A 112 0.19 11.00 -15.40
C GLY A 112 -0.44 9.65 -15.04
N MET A 113 -0.48 9.32 -13.75
CA MET A 113 -1.15 8.12 -13.23
C MET A 113 -1.92 8.41 -11.94
N ASP A 114 -2.52 7.39 -11.31
CA ASP A 114 -3.10 7.54 -9.97
C ASP A 114 -2.07 7.19 -8.90
N GLY A 115 -2.30 7.71 -7.69
CA GLY A 115 -1.54 7.36 -6.50
C GLY A 115 -1.98 6.01 -5.94
N PHE A 116 -1.02 5.16 -5.62
CA PHE A 116 -1.22 3.86 -4.99
C PHE A 116 -0.04 3.55 -4.07
N TYR A 117 -0.29 2.74 -3.06
CA TYR A 117 0.74 2.01 -2.33
C TYR A 117 0.56 0.51 -2.54
N ILE A 118 1.66 -0.21 -2.75
CA ILE A 118 1.66 -1.66 -3.00
C ILE A 118 2.86 -2.28 -2.28
N ALA A 119 2.65 -3.34 -1.49
CA ALA A 119 3.72 -4.14 -0.92
C ALA A 119 3.44 -5.63 -1.12
N CYS A 120 4.47 -6.39 -1.48
CA CYS A 120 4.41 -7.85 -1.48
C CYS A 120 5.10 -8.36 -0.20
N LEU A 121 4.33 -8.94 0.70
CA LEU A 121 4.78 -9.52 1.96
C LEU A 121 4.94 -11.02 1.79
N ARG A 122 6.00 -11.60 2.35
CA ARG A 122 6.31 -13.02 2.28
C ARG A 122 6.51 -13.62 3.66
N LYS A 123 5.78 -14.71 3.91
CA LYS A 123 5.85 -15.48 5.15
C LYS A 123 7.06 -16.40 5.10
N ALA A 124 7.77 -16.54 6.22
CA ALA A 124 8.85 -17.50 6.35
C ALA A 124 8.33 -18.95 6.12
N ASP A 125 9.24 -19.85 5.74
CA ASP A 125 8.97 -21.28 5.51
C ASP A 125 8.80 -22.07 6.83
#